data_AF-A0AA96GHU2-F1
#
_entry.id   AF-A0AA96GHU2-F1
#
_cell.length_a   1.000
_cell.length_b   1.000
_cell.length_c   1.000
_cell.angle_alpha   90.00
_cell.angle_beta   90.00
_cell.angle_gamma   90.00
#
_symmetry.space_group_name_H-M   'P 1'
#
loop_
_entity.id
_entity.type
_entity.pdbx_description
1 polymer ?
#
loop_
_entity_poly.entity_id
_entity_poly.type
_entity_poly.pdbx_seq_one_letter_code
_entity_poly.pdbx_strand_id
1 'polypeptide(L)'
;MSLSELFKIASTLDSYKEYGSDEINALSEAATNIGKAWSGSWFGYHSRVYYQNFEVPLPGAVFSQEWGLMDSLSRSRGAWQEYRFDDVVTLIYGNASNPSIDKELELANKPQKVF
;
A
#
# COMPACT_ATOMS: atom_id res chain seq x y z
N MET A 1 26.15 20.59 -12.32
CA MET A 1 24.80 21.18 -12.21
C MET A 1 24.96 22.64 -11.83
N SER A 2 24.55 23.54 -12.72
CA SER A 2 24.62 24.99 -12.51
C SER A 2 23.42 25.50 -11.70
N LEU A 3 23.56 26.67 -11.08
CA LEU A 3 22.48 27.32 -10.33
C LEU A 3 21.23 27.54 -11.21
N SER A 4 21.44 27.87 -12.49
CA SER A 4 20.37 28.05 -13.49
C SER A 4 19.62 26.74 -13.79
N GLU A 5 20.33 25.61 -13.86
CA GLU A 5 19.70 24.30 -14.00
C GLU A 5 18.86 23.95 -12.77
N LEU A 6 19.36 24.24 -11.57
CA LEU A 6 18.63 24.01 -10.32
C LEU A 6 17.32 24.83 -10.25
N PHE A 7 17.37 26.11 -10.62
CA PHE A 7 16.17 26.97 -10.66
C PHE A 7 15.14 26.51 -11.69
N LYS A 8 15.59 26.00 -12.84
CA LYS A 8 14.72 25.45 -13.87
C LYS A 8 14.01 24.17 -13.39
N ILE A 9 14.73 23.29 -12.70
CA ILE A 9 14.17 22.09 -12.07
C ILE A 9 13.14 22.48 -11.01
N ALA A 10 13.48 23.38 -10.09
CA ALA A 10 12.58 23.83 -9.04
C ALA A 10 11.27 24.44 -9.60
N SER A 11 11.38 25.31 -10.61
CA SER A 11 10.22 25.92 -11.27
C SER A 11 9.35 24.89 -12.00
N THR A 12 9.95 23.84 -12.56
CA THR A 12 9.22 22.73 -13.20
C THR A 12 8.46 21.92 -12.16
N LEU A 13 9.09 21.59 -11.03
CA LEU A 13 8.49 20.83 -9.94
C LEU A 13 7.35 21.58 -9.24
N ASP A 14 7.40 22.92 -9.20
CA ASP A 14 6.36 23.75 -8.60
C ASP A 14 4.98 23.52 -9.27
N SER A 15 4.96 23.20 -10.58
CA SER A 15 3.72 22.86 -11.31
C SER A 15 3.10 21.51 -10.92
N TYR A 16 3.84 20.66 -10.20
CA TYR A 16 3.39 19.34 -9.72
C TYR A 16 3.15 19.32 -8.20
N LYS A 17 3.36 20.45 -7.51
CA LYS A 17 3.35 20.54 -6.05
C LYS A 17 1.98 20.27 -5.42
N GLU A 18 0.91 20.57 -6.14
CA GLU A 18 -0.49 20.44 -5.72
C GLU A 18 -1.22 19.42 -6.61
N TYR A 19 -0.57 18.30 -6.96
CA TYR A 19 -1.24 17.23 -7.68
C TYR A 19 -2.06 16.36 -6.71
N GLY A 20 -3.37 16.61 -6.65
CA GLY A 20 -4.34 15.71 -6.05
C GLY A 20 -5.05 14.89 -7.12
N SER A 21 -5.11 13.56 -6.95
CA SER A 21 -5.96 12.68 -7.76
C SER A 21 -6.94 11.98 -6.83
N ASP A 22 -8.23 12.13 -7.12
CA ASP A 22 -9.30 11.48 -6.37
C ASP A 22 -9.19 9.96 -6.48
N GLU A 23 -8.70 9.45 -7.62
CA GLU A 23 -8.41 8.04 -7.87
C GLU A 23 -7.30 7.53 -6.95
N ILE A 24 -6.19 8.26 -6.84
CA ILE A 24 -5.08 7.90 -5.94
C ILE A 24 -5.52 8.02 -4.47
N ASN A 25 -6.31 9.03 -4.14
CA ASN A 25 -6.87 9.20 -2.80
C ASN A 25 -7.79 8.02 -2.44
N ALA A 26 -8.66 7.59 -3.35
CA ALA A 26 -9.55 6.45 -3.16
C ALA A 26 -8.78 5.14 -2.98
N LEU A 27 -7.74 4.90 -3.80
CA LEU A 27 -6.85 3.74 -3.64
C LEU A 27 -6.10 3.77 -2.31
N SER A 28 -5.60 4.94 -1.91
CA SER A 28 -4.89 5.15 -0.64
C SER A 28 -5.80 4.89 0.56
N GLU A 29 -7.05 5.38 0.51
CA GLU A 29 -8.05 5.14 1.54
C GLU A 29 -8.44 3.65 1.61
N ALA A 30 -8.72 3.01 0.47
CA ALA A 30 -9.03 1.58 0.41
C ALA A 30 -7.88 0.72 0.97
N ALA A 31 -6.64 1.01 0.58
CA ALA A 31 -5.45 0.33 1.09
C ALA A 31 -5.26 0.56 2.59
N THR A 32 -5.47 1.79 3.07
CA THR A 32 -5.39 2.14 4.51
C THR A 32 -6.43 1.37 5.31
N ASN A 33 -7.65 1.24 4.80
CA ASN A 33 -8.73 0.52 5.45
C ASN A 33 -8.45 -0.98 5.53
N ILE A 34 -8.02 -1.61 4.43
CA ILE A 34 -7.60 -3.02 4.41
C ILE A 34 -6.37 -3.23 5.31
N GLY A 35 -5.45 -2.27 5.34
CA GLY A 35 -4.26 -2.28 6.17
C GLY A 35 -4.54 -2.37 7.67
N LYS A 36 -5.73 -1.99 8.14
CA LYS A 36 -6.13 -2.15 9.56
C LYS A 36 -6.21 -3.62 10.00
N ALA A 37 -6.39 -4.54 9.05
CA ALA A 37 -6.39 -5.98 9.29
C ALA A 37 -4.99 -6.61 9.16
N TRP A 38 -3.98 -5.84 8.71
CA TRP A 38 -2.66 -6.38 8.41
C TRP A 38 -1.93 -6.81 9.69
N SER A 39 -1.16 -7.89 9.59
CA SER A 39 -0.38 -8.44 10.71
C SER A 39 0.68 -7.50 11.28
N GLY A 40 1.01 -6.42 10.56
CA GLY A 40 2.07 -5.47 10.92
C GLY A 40 3.49 -5.99 10.66
N SER A 41 3.64 -7.18 10.06
CA SER A 41 4.94 -7.80 9.81
C SER A 41 5.24 -7.87 8.32
N TRP A 42 6.43 -7.40 7.96
CA TRP A 42 6.92 -7.31 6.58
C TRP A 42 7.83 -8.48 6.18
N PHE A 43 8.08 -9.43 7.09
CA PHE A 43 9.04 -10.51 6.86
C PHE A 43 8.46 -11.63 5.99
N GLY A 44 8.99 -11.78 4.78
CA GLY A 44 8.60 -12.86 3.86
C GLY A 44 7.09 -12.92 3.64
N TYR A 45 6.50 -14.10 3.84
CA TYR A 45 5.05 -14.29 3.66
C TYR A 45 4.19 -13.50 4.65
N HIS A 46 4.73 -13.05 5.78
CA HIS A 46 3.97 -12.28 6.78
C HIS A 46 3.44 -10.95 6.20
N SER A 47 4.14 -10.40 5.21
CA SER A 47 3.72 -9.22 4.46
C SER A 47 2.32 -9.37 3.86
N ARG A 48 1.87 -10.61 3.66
CA ARG A 48 0.57 -10.98 3.08
C ARG A 48 -0.39 -11.61 4.09
N VAL A 49 -0.10 -11.48 5.39
CA VAL A 49 -0.99 -11.98 6.44
C VAL A 49 -1.90 -10.88 6.94
N TYR A 50 -3.21 -11.15 6.87
CA TYR A 50 -4.27 -10.28 7.35
C TYR A 50 -5.19 -11.07 8.28
N TYR A 51 -5.91 -10.36 9.14
CA TYR A 51 -7.00 -10.94 9.90
C TYR A 51 -8.13 -11.37 8.96
N GLN A 52 -8.86 -12.41 9.35
CA GLN A 52 -9.89 -13.04 8.52
C GLN A 52 -10.86 -12.01 7.94
N ASN A 53 -11.19 -12.17 6.65
CA ASN A 53 -12.08 -11.29 5.88
C ASN A 53 -11.65 -9.82 5.83
N PHE A 54 -10.38 -9.51 6.12
CA PHE A 54 -9.87 -8.14 6.23
C PHE A 54 -10.58 -7.30 7.29
N GLU A 55 -11.09 -7.95 8.34
CA GLU A 55 -11.66 -7.28 9.51
C GLU A 55 -10.56 -6.76 10.44
N VAL A 56 -10.85 -5.72 11.23
CA VAL A 56 -9.94 -5.25 12.26
C VAL A 56 -9.79 -6.35 13.34
N PRO A 57 -8.56 -6.74 13.73
CA PRO A 57 -8.37 -7.79 14.71
C PRO A 57 -9.00 -7.42 16.05
N LEU A 58 -9.70 -8.38 16.65
CA LEU A 58 -10.30 -8.21 17.98
C LEU A 58 -9.21 -8.02 19.05
N PRO A 59 -9.50 -7.33 20.16
CA PRO A 59 -8.59 -7.27 21.30
C PRO A 59 -8.10 -8.68 21.72
N GLY A 60 -6.79 -8.85 21.84
CA GLY A 60 -6.17 -10.13 22.18
C GLY A 60 -5.84 -11.03 20.98
N ALA A 61 -6.37 -10.73 19.79
CA ALA A 61 -5.87 -11.31 18.55
C ALA A 61 -4.53 -10.66 18.19
N VAL A 62 -3.45 -11.41 18.28
CA VAL A 62 -2.07 -10.91 18.12
C VAL A 62 -1.35 -11.81 17.15
N PHE A 63 -0.78 -11.24 16.10
CA PHE A 63 0.11 -11.97 15.21
C PHE A 63 1.52 -12.04 15.79
N SER A 64 2.16 -13.21 15.74
CA SER A 64 3.55 -13.37 16.15
C SER A 64 4.49 -13.06 14.99
N GLN A 65 5.23 -11.95 15.07
CA GLN A 65 6.21 -11.61 14.01
C GLN A 65 7.39 -12.57 13.96
N GLU A 66 7.73 -13.22 15.08
CA GLU A 66 8.83 -14.18 15.21
C GLU A 66 8.48 -15.55 14.60
N TRP A 67 7.24 -16.00 14.76
CA TRP A 67 6.82 -17.37 14.39
C TRP A 67 5.81 -17.45 13.26
N GLY A 68 5.11 -16.35 12.97
CA GLY A 68 4.05 -16.31 11.97
C GLY A 68 2.90 -17.27 12.25
N LEU A 69 2.55 -18.07 11.24
CA LEU A 69 1.49 -19.09 11.24
C LEU A 69 2.04 -20.53 11.30
N MET A 70 3.34 -20.75 11.50
CA MET A 70 3.94 -22.09 11.52
C MET A 70 3.49 -22.93 12.73
N ASP A 71 3.18 -24.22 12.53
CA ASP A 71 2.51 -25.05 13.55
C ASP A 71 3.43 -25.67 14.64
N SER A 72 2.79 -25.85 15.80
CA SER A 72 3.04 -26.61 17.04
C SER A 72 3.05 -25.75 18.30
N LEU A 73 3.44 -24.48 18.21
CA LEU A 73 3.43 -23.49 19.31
C LEU A 73 3.14 -22.06 18.81
N SER A 74 2.58 -21.90 17.60
CA SER A 74 2.41 -20.61 16.94
C SER A 74 1.76 -19.62 17.91
N ARG A 75 2.52 -18.60 18.31
CA ARG A 75 2.09 -17.60 19.31
C ARG A 75 1.06 -16.62 18.76
N SER A 76 0.70 -16.77 17.48
CA SER A 76 -0.37 -16.03 16.85
C SER A 76 -1.72 -16.45 17.43
N ARG A 77 -2.53 -15.48 17.85
CA ARG A 77 -3.87 -15.69 18.42
C ARG A 77 -4.90 -14.99 17.55
N GLY A 78 -6.00 -15.67 17.29
CA GLY A 78 -7.08 -15.19 16.43
C GLY A 78 -6.98 -15.73 15.00
N ALA A 79 -7.94 -15.34 14.16
CA ALA A 79 -8.14 -15.88 12.82
C ALA A 79 -7.23 -15.20 11.77
N TRP A 80 -5.92 -15.30 11.94
CA TRP A 80 -4.95 -14.79 10.95
C TRP A 80 -4.84 -15.71 9.75
N GLN A 81 -4.78 -15.14 8.54
CA GLN A 81 -4.71 -15.89 7.28
C GLN A 81 -3.72 -15.23 6.33
N GLU A 82 -2.95 -16.06 5.61
CA GLU A 82 -2.16 -15.60 4.47
C GLU A 82 -3.06 -15.47 3.23
N TYR A 83 -2.87 -14.38 2.49
CA TYR A 83 -3.56 -14.12 1.22
C TYR A 83 -2.56 -14.06 0.07
N ARG A 84 -3.06 -14.25 -1.17
CA ARG A 84 -2.25 -14.00 -2.36
C ARG A 84 -2.11 -12.50 -2.57
N PHE A 85 -0.95 -12.06 -3.03
CA PHE A 85 -0.68 -10.64 -3.27
C PHE A 85 -1.69 -10.03 -4.24
N ASP A 86 -1.90 -10.67 -5.41
CA ASP A 86 -2.79 -10.16 -6.46
C ASP A 86 -4.26 -10.08 -6.01
N ASP A 87 -4.69 -10.97 -5.13
CA ASP A 87 -6.06 -10.96 -4.59
C ASP A 87 -6.26 -9.73 -3.69
N VAL A 88 -5.27 -9.38 -2.87
CA VAL A 88 -5.31 -8.19 -2.02
C VAL A 88 -5.27 -6.91 -2.88
N VAL A 89 -4.43 -6.88 -3.91
CA VAL A 89 -4.41 -5.74 -4.85
C VAL A 89 -5.75 -5.59 -5.55
N THR A 90 -6.32 -6.69 -6.05
CA THR A 90 -7.64 -6.69 -6.70
C THR A 90 -8.73 -6.21 -5.74
N LEU A 91 -8.66 -6.61 -4.47
CA LEU A 91 -9.58 -6.12 -3.44
C LEU A 91 -9.44 -4.62 -3.18
N ILE A 92 -8.22 -4.09 -3.11
CA ILE A 92 -7.97 -2.64 -2.95
C ILE A 92 -8.59 -1.87 -4.11
N TYR A 93 -8.33 -2.29 -5.35
CA TYR A 93 -8.93 -1.68 -6.53
C TYR A 93 -10.46 -1.78 -6.50
N GLY A 94 -11.01 -2.95 -6.18
CA GLY A 94 -12.46 -3.16 -6.05
C GLY A 94 -13.10 -2.21 -5.03
N ASN A 95 -12.50 -2.08 -3.84
CA ASN A 95 -12.97 -1.18 -2.79
C ASN A 95 -12.85 0.30 -3.17
N ALA A 96 -11.91 0.65 -4.04
CA ALA A 96 -11.77 1.99 -4.61
C ALA A 96 -12.68 2.23 -5.84
N SER A 97 -13.59 1.31 -6.17
CA SER A 97 -14.42 1.35 -7.39
C SER A 97 -13.66 1.20 -8.71
N ASN A 98 -12.53 0.48 -8.68
CA ASN A 98 -11.66 0.16 -9.80
C ASN A 98 -11.26 1.39 -10.64
N PRO A 99 -10.65 2.43 -10.04
CA PRO A 99 -10.26 3.61 -10.79
C PRO A 99 -9.10 3.28 -11.72
N SER A 100 -9.07 3.89 -12.91
CA SER A 100 -7.86 3.91 -13.74
C SER A 100 -6.91 4.97 -13.20
N ILE A 101 -5.62 4.64 -13.16
CA ILE A 101 -4.53 5.56 -12.78
C ILE A 101 -3.53 5.78 -13.92
N ASP A 102 -3.92 5.47 -15.16
CA ASP A 102 -3.02 5.52 -16.32
C ASP A 102 -2.49 6.93 -16.56
N LYS A 103 -3.35 7.95 -16.37
CA LYS A 103 -2.98 9.36 -16.49
C LYS A 103 -1.95 9.77 -15.44
N GLU A 104 -2.13 9.33 -14.20
CA GLU A 104 -1.24 9.57 -13.07
C GLU A 104 0.12 8.92 -13.33
N LEU A 105 0.13 7.67 -13.82
CA LEU A 105 1.34 6.94 -14.19
C LEU A 105 2.07 7.62 -15.36
N GLU A 106 1.36 8.09 -16.38
CA GLU A 106 1.95 8.86 -17.47
C GLU A 106 2.61 10.15 -16.96
N LEU A 107 1.94 10.88 -16.08
CA LEU A 107 2.46 12.11 -15.48
C LEU A 107 3.70 11.84 -14.62
N ALA A 108 3.67 10.81 -13.78
CA ALA A 108 4.79 10.42 -12.92
C ALA A 108 6.04 10.00 -13.73
N ASN A 109 5.86 9.42 -14.92
CA ASN A 109 6.95 8.97 -15.78
C ASN A 109 7.54 10.07 -16.68
N LYS A 110 6.88 11.24 -16.84
CA LYS A 110 7.43 12.38 -17.61
C LYS A 110 8.76 12.92 -17.07
N PRO A 111 8.92 13.21 -15.76
CA PRO A 111 10.17 13.75 -15.24
C PRO A 111 11.35 12.76 -15.32
N GLN A 112 11.11 11.44 -15.33
CA GLN A 112 12.18 10.44 -15.53
C GLN A 112 12.85 10.53 -16.90
N LYS A 113 12.22 11.18 -17.90
CA LYS A 113 12.80 11.41 -19.23
C LYS A 113 13.60 12.73 -19.31
N VAL A 114 13.57 13.54 -18.26
CA VAL A 114 14.22 14.86 -18.21
C VAL A 114 15.57 14.82 -17.47
N PHE A 115 15.78 13.78 -16.67
CA PHE A 115 17.05 13.46 -15.98
C PHE A 115 17.74 12.27 -16.63
#